data_AF-A0A5R9APD8-F1
#
_entry.id   AF-A0A5R9APD8-F1
#
_cell.length_a   1.000
_cell.length_b   1.000
_cell.length_c   1.000
_cell.angle_alpha   90.00
_cell.angle_beta   90.00
_cell.angle_gamma   90.00
#
_symmetry.space_group_name_H-M   'P 1'
#
loop_
_entity.id
_entity.type
_entity.pdbx_description
1 polymer ?
#
loop_
_entity_poly.entity_id
_entity_poly.type
_entity_poly.pdbx_seq_one_letter_code
_entity_poly.pdbx_strand_id
1 'polypeptide(L)'
;MAKVRARPGLRMEVTSPDVPDASPRRQSRHGAVQTTRHLALRRGPRHVSRSEEFTLDCGSATVDTPIWDDGNVDWSLTVAPTAPQATVPAEGRSHIEQECCMFNPETNRALIAASELINTAAGLHSAKPSPETLSTVEGLEAYLSARPAQLQWPSTAVNRKQLEQVRALRNQLHTLWRAAPVIEPKELDIINDLLQGVGREVVADSSGSGFRERPIPVSPQISDVMTATVAAALAFLVTHEETGRLRICRGEDCEAAIVDLTRNRSKLFCDFGNCANRAHVRAYRARQAARKDHEEYAGPARHRWAKPSAAEKAEQINRPTSATAIAAKEFRDRMREELMQKRHPSPQESKNV
;
A
#
# COMPACT_ATOMS: atom_id res chain seq x y z
N MET A 1 -9.82 -1.31 -66.55
CA MET A 1 -10.65 -0.78 -67.65
C MET A 1 -12.11 -1.05 -67.33
N ALA A 2 -12.98 -0.02 -67.48
CA ALA A 2 -14.45 -0.04 -67.35
C ALA A 2 -15.02 -0.36 -65.95
N LYS A 3 -16.09 0.25 -65.42
CA LYS A 3 -17.10 1.16 -65.96
C LYS A 3 -17.80 1.89 -64.80
N VAL A 4 -18.18 3.13 -65.07
CA VAL A 4 -19.05 4.03 -64.29
C VAL A 4 -20.46 3.45 -64.13
N ARG A 5 -21.11 3.61 -62.95
CA ARG A 5 -22.48 4.18 -62.80
C ARG A 5 -22.93 4.32 -61.34
N ALA A 6 -23.74 5.36 -61.13
CA ALA A 6 -24.18 5.95 -59.88
C ALA A 6 -25.61 5.52 -59.48
N ARG A 7 -25.87 5.54 -58.14
CA ARG A 7 -27.08 5.94 -57.32
C ARG A 7 -28.52 5.54 -57.78
N PRO A 8 -29.63 5.65 -56.97
CA PRO A 8 -29.82 6.07 -55.56
C PRO A 8 -30.80 5.20 -54.70
N GLY A 9 -30.79 5.44 -53.37
CA GLY A 9 -31.94 5.68 -52.46
C GLY A 9 -33.16 4.75 -52.33
N LEU A 10 -33.44 4.29 -51.10
CA LEU A 10 -34.77 4.25 -50.42
C LEU A 10 -34.50 3.95 -48.91
N ARG A 11 -34.62 4.90 -47.99
CA ARG A 11 -35.78 5.34 -47.17
C ARG A 11 -36.51 4.24 -46.37
N MET A 12 -36.27 4.31 -45.05
CA MET A 12 -37.14 4.12 -43.88
C MET A 12 -38.39 3.23 -43.98
N GLU A 13 -38.42 2.18 -43.15
CA GLU A 13 -39.60 1.81 -42.36
C GLU A 13 -39.19 1.57 -40.91
N VAL A 14 -39.89 2.27 -40.02
CA VAL A 14 -39.88 2.11 -38.57
C VAL A 14 -41.05 1.20 -38.24
N THR A 15 -40.80 0.05 -37.63
CA THR A 15 -41.85 -0.79 -37.03
C THR A 15 -41.46 -1.16 -35.61
N SER A 16 -42.12 -0.48 -34.68
CA SER A 16 -42.21 -0.79 -33.26
C SER A 16 -43.01 -2.09 -33.05
N PRO A 17 -42.67 -2.95 -32.08
CA PRO A 17 -43.63 -3.88 -31.49
C PRO A 17 -44.14 -3.36 -30.15
N ASP A 18 -45.45 -3.19 -30.08
CA ASP A 18 -46.22 -2.75 -28.93
C ASP A 18 -46.20 -3.75 -27.75
N VAL A 19 -46.27 -3.14 -26.57
CA VAL A 19 -46.49 -3.73 -25.25
C VAL A 19 -47.95 -4.16 -25.09
N PRO A 20 -48.24 -5.31 -24.45
CA PRO A 20 -49.55 -5.54 -23.85
C PRO A 20 -49.49 -5.43 -22.32
N ASP A 21 -50.22 -4.44 -21.79
CA ASP A 21 -50.65 -4.36 -20.39
C ASP A 21 -52.10 -4.88 -20.30
N ALA A 22 -52.34 -5.88 -19.44
CA ALA A 22 -53.68 -6.23 -18.98
C ALA A 22 -53.62 -7.12 -17.72
N SER A 23 -53.79 -6.47 -16.57
CA SER A 23 -54.29 -7.11 -15.34
C SER A 23 -55.74 -7.60 -15.50
N PRO A 24 -56.16 -8.65 -14.76
CA PRO A 24 -57.56 -8.76 -14.33
C PRO A 24 -57.71 -8.79 -12.79
N ARG A 25 -58.77 -8.12 -12.34
CA ARG A 25 -59.24 -8.04 -10.96
C ARG A 25 -59.89 -9.35 -10.48
N ARG A 26 -59.64 -9.65 -9.19
CA ARG A 26 -60.55 -10.19 -8.14
C ARG A 26 -61.92 -10.74 -8.59
N GLN A 27 -62.19 -12.01 -8.25
CA GLN A 27 -63.46 -12.46 -7.66
C GLN A 27 -63.22 -13.53 -6.58
N SER A 28 -63.96 -13.36 -5.49
CA SER A 28 -64.01 -14.15 -4.25
C SER A 28 -64.90 -15.39 -4.37
N ARG A 29 -64.54 -16.50 -3.72
CA ARG A 29 -65.51 -17.49 -3.19
C ARG A 29 -65.02 -18.11 -1.87
N HIS A 30 -66.03 -18.49 -1.09
CA HIS A 30 -66.08 -18.80 0.34
C HIS A 30 -65.50 -20.15 0.78
N GLY A 31 -65.29 -20.31 2.10
CA GLY A 31 -65.19 -21.59 2.81
C GLY A 31 -64.14 -21.57 3.93
N ALA A 32 -64.41 -20.97 5.08
CA ALA A 32 -64.95 -21.61 6.29
C ALA A 32 -63.90 -22.33 7.18
N VAL A 33 -63.58 -21.66 8.29
CA VAL A 33 -63.50 -22.15 9.68
C VAL A 33 -62.71 -23.45 9.98
N GLN A 34 -61.61 -23.32 10.72
CA GLN A 34 -61.54 -23.85 12.10
C GLN A 34 -60.43 -23.17 12.92
N THR A 35 -60.89 -22.68 14.07
CA THR A 35 -60.18 -22.03 15.16
C THR A 35 -59.42 -23.03 16.02
N THR A 36 -58.18 -22.70 16.40
CA THR A 36 -57.68 -23.07 17.73
C THR A 36 -56.96 -21.89 18.35
N ARG A 37 -57.43 -21.56 19.55
CA ARG A 37 -57.16 -20.38 20.35
C ARG A 37 -56.12 -20.77 21.39
N HIS A 38 -54.98 -20.09 21.47
CA HIS A 38 -54.26 -20.00 22.74
C HIS A 38 -53.70 -18.58 22.95
N LEU A 39 -54.44 -17.90 23.83
CA LEU A 39 -54.07 -16.92 24.85
C LEU A 39 -52.83 -16.02 24.67
N ALA A 40 -53.13 -14.74 24.73
CA ALA A 40 -52.25 -13.60 24.86
C ALA A 40 -51.46 -13.57 26.17
N LEU A 41 -50.28 -12.95 26.14
CA LEU A 41 -49.88 -11.95 27.14
C LEU A 41 -49.00 -10.88 26.45
N ARG A 42 -49.62 -9.73 26.14
CA ARG A 42 -48.94 -8.46 25.90
C ARG A 42 -48.57 -7.84 27.25
N ARG A 43 -47.35 -7.33 27.40
CA ARG A 43 -47.05 -6.24 28.33
C ARG A 43 -46.25 -5.18 27.60
N GLY A 44 -46.87 -4.01 27.44
CA GLY A 44 -46.24 -2.78 26.97
C GLY A 44 -45.48 -2.05 28.09
N PRO A 45 -44.94 -0.86 27.77
CA PRO A 45 -43.79 -0.25 28.43
C PRO A 45 -44.18 0.54 29.68
N ARG A 46 -43.23 0.71 30.62
CA ARG A 46 -43.33 1.70 31.70
C ARG A 46 -42.18 2.70 31.59
N HIS A 47 -42.55 3.96 31.37
CA HIS A 47 -41.76 5.12 31.76
C HIS A 47 -41.68 5.21 33.29
N VAL A 48 -40.49 5.46 33.82
CA VAL A 48 -40.29 6.12 35.12
C VAL A 48 -39.18 7.14 34.95
N SER A 49 -39.52 8.40 35.19
CA SER A 49 -38.61 9.52 35.43
C SER A 49 -38.04 9.43 36.84
N ARG A 50 -36.71 9.52 36.99
CA ARG A 50 -36.13 10.20 38.15
C ARG A 50 -34.69 10.64 37.85
N SER A 51 -34.51 11.94 37.95
CA SER A 51 -33.28 12.68 38.08
C SER A 51 -32.57 12.32 39.38
N GLU A 52 -31.30 11.93 39.30
CA GLU A 52 -30.33 12.00 40.38
C GLU A 52 -28.97 12.36 39.77
N GLU A 53 -28.52 13.57 40.08
CA GLU A 53 -27.17 14.07 39.85
C GLU A 53 -26.18 13.18 40.60
N PHE A 54 -25.17 12.67 39.89
CA PHE A 54 -24.01 12.05 40.50
C PHE A 54 -22.78 12.86 40.12
N THR A 55 -22.50 13.87 40.95
CA THR A 55 -21.19 14.51 41.06
C THR A 55 -20.25 13.52 41.72
N LEU A 56 -19.25 13.02 40.98
CA LEU A 56 -18.11 12.32 41.56
C LEU A 56 -16.87 13.22 41.49
N ASP A 57 -16.60 13.72 42.69
CA ASP A 57 -15.37 14.19 43.30
C ASP A 57 -14.07 13.71 42.64
N CYS A 58 -13.27 14.67 42.14
CA CYS A 58 -11.88 14.46 41.76
C CYS A 58 -11.01 14.40 43.02
N GLY A 59 -10.90 13.20 43.61
CA GLY A 59 -9.89 12.89 44.62
C GLY A 59 -8.52 12.66 43.99
N SER A 60 -7.61 13.60 44.23
CA SER A 60 -6.20 13.58 43.87
C SER A 60 -5.44 12.41 44.52
N ALA A 61 -4.86 11.52 43.71
CA ALA A 61 -3.81 10.61 44.14
C ALA A 61 -2.48 11.05 43.51
N THR A 62 -1.64 11.63 44.35
CA THR A 62 -0.24 12.00 44.10
C THR A 62 0.59 10.77 43.80
N VAL A 63 1.22 10.74 42.63
CA VAL A 63 2.28 9.76 42.29
C VAL A 63 3.62 10.45 42.53
N ASP A 64 4.41 9.86 43.41
CA ASP A 64 5.78 10.26 43.76
C ASP A 64 6.69 10.30 42.53
N THR A 65 7.13 11.49 42.15
CA THR A 65 8.26 11.71 41.24
C THR A 65 9.58 11.57 42.01
N PRO A 66 10.55 10.76 41.54
CA PRO A 66 11.89 10.77 42.09
C PRO A 66 12.61 12.07 41.71
N ILE A 67 13.10 12.74 42.74
CA ILE A 67 14.02 13.88 42.72
C ILE A 67 15.32 13.49 42.03
N TRP A 68 15.71 14.24 41.00
CA TRP A 68 17.07 14.20 40.44
C TRP A 68 17.90 15.26 41.16
N ASP A 69 18.95 14.80 41.84
CA ASP A 69 19.88 15.60 42.62
C ASP A 69 20.94 16.20 41.69
N ASP A 70 21.08 17.53 41.70
CA ASP A 70 22.06 18.29 40.94
C ASP A 70 23.44 18.18 41.60
N GLY A 71 24.27 17.27 41.10
CA GLY A 71 25.61 16.99 41.63
C GLY A 71 26.71 17.05 40.58
N ASN A 72 27.20 18.26 40.31
CA ASN A 72 28.60 18.62 40.02
C ASN A 72 29.52 17.57 39.35
N VAL A 73 29.74 17.67 38.03
CA VAL A 73 30.74 16.85 37.31
C VAL A 73 31.92 17.72 36.86
N ASP A 74 33.05 17.45 37.51
CA ASP A 74 34.40 17.95 37.22
C ASP A 74 34.93 17.36 35.90
N TRP A 75 35.45 18.21 35.02
CA TRP A 75 36.02 17.83 33.72
C TRP A 75 37.55 17.73 33.84
N SER A 76 38.04 16.57 34.29
CA SER A 76 39.46 16.24 34.22
C SER A 76 39.72 14.95 33.42
N LEU A 77 40.37 15.15 32.28
CA LEU A 77 40.85 14.14 31.33
C LEU A 77 41.76 13.12 32.01
N THR A 78 41.46 11.83 31.84
CA THR A 78 42.47 10.77 31.98
C THR A 78 42.29 9.73 30.88
N VAL A 79 43.30 9.62 30.02
CA VAL A 79 43.40 8.64 28.93
C VAL A 79 44.04 7.37 29.48
N ALA A 80 43.38 6.21 29.35
CA ALA A 80 43.93 4.88 29.57
C ALA A 80 43.10 3.83 28.79
N PRO A 81 43.62 2.61 28.53
CA PRO A 81 44.02 2.17 27.19
C PRO A 81 43.01 1.25 26.49
N THR A 82 43.22 1.11 25.18
CA THR A 82 42.54 0.20 24.23
C THR A 82 42.20 -1.19 24.79
N ALA A 83 40.90 -1.48 24.88
CA ALA A 83 40.37 -2.83 25.10
C ALA A 83 40.32 -3.61 23.77
N PRO A 84 40.53 -4.94 23.80
CA PRO A 84 40.57 -5.77 22.60
C PRO A 84 39.17 -5.95 21.99
N GLN A 85 39.14 -6.08 20.66
CA GLN A 85 37.92 -6.27 19.87
C GLN A 85 37.18 -7.52 20.32
N ALA A 86 36.07 -7.34 21.04
CA ALA A 86 35.11 -8.41 21.28
C ALA A 86 34.37 -8.69 19.96
N THR A 87 34.59 -9.88 19.40
CA THR A 87 33.78 -10.46 18.34
C THR A 87 32.33 -10.58 18.82
N VAL A 88 31.44 -9.80 18.23
CA VAL A 88 29.99 -9.86 18.48
C VAL A 88 29.45 -11.15 17.84
N PRO A 89 28.74 -12.03 18.57
CA PRO A 89 28.12 -13.20 17.97
C PRO A 89 27.00 -12.79 17.00
N ALA A 90 26.84 -13.59 15.94
CA ALA A 90 25.94 -13.33 14.81
C ALA A 90 24.44 -13.55 15.13
N GLU A 91 23.96 -13.03 16.25
CA GLU A 91 22.54 -12.98 16.63
C GLU A 91 22.00 -11.56 16.43
N GLY A 92 21.87 -11.16 15.17
CA GLY A 92 21.42 -9.81 14.83
C GLY A 92 20.82 -9.66 13.44
N ARG A 93 20.57 -10.75 12.71
CA ARG A 93 19.92 -10.70 11.39
C ARG A 93 18.43 -11.02 11.39
N SER A 94 17.86 -11.47 12.50
CA SER A 94 16.44 -11.83 12.60
C SER A 94 15.50 -10.65 12.86
N HIS A 95 15.99 -9.52 13.36
CA HIS A 95 15.15 -8.35 13.65
C HIS A 95 14.89 -7.46 12.42
N ILE A 96 15.79 -7.46 11.43
CA ILE A 96 15.68 -6.58 10.24
C ILE A 96 14.57 -7.06 9.29
N GLU A 97 14.21 -8.36 9.30
CA GLU A 97 13.12 -8.90 8.49
C GLU A 97 11.72 -8.66 9.09
N GLN A 98 11.62 -8.24 10.37
CA GLN A 98 10.34 -8.02 11.05
C GLN A 98 9.77 -6.60 10.85
N GLU A 99 10.56 -5.62 10.42
CA GLU A 99 10.18 -4.19 10.45
C GLU A 99 9.67 -3.58 9.13
N CYS A 100 9.60 -4.32 8.03
CA CYS A 100 9.09 -3.77 6.76
C CYS A 100 7.58 -3.96 6.52
N CYS A 101 6.86 -4.51 7.49
CA CYS A 101 5.50 -4.96 7.27
C CYS A 101 4.50 -3.90 7.79
N MET A 102 3.72 -3.31 6.87
CA MET A 102 2.80 -2.18 7.15
C MET A 102 1.74 -2.54 8.20
N PHE A 103 1.20 -3.75 8.13
CA PHE A 103 0.23 -4.29 9.09
C PHE A 103 0.85 -5.37 9.94
N ASN A 104 0.07 -6.00 10.83
CA ASN A 104 0.56 -7.19 11.51
C ASN A 104 0.99 -8.28 10.48
N PRO A 105 2.00 -9.10 10.79
CA PRO A 105 2.54 -10.06 9.84
C PRO A 105 1.52 -11.08 9.29
N GLU A 106 0.49 -11.42 10.08
CA GLU A 106 -0.56 -12.35 9.68
C GLU A 106 -1.47 -11.76 8.60
N THR A 107 -1.88 -10.50 8.77
CA THR A 107 -2.67 -9.74 7.81
C THR A 107 -1.91 -9.59 6.50
N ASN A 108 -0.61 -9.24 6.57
CA ASN A 108 0.22 -9.15 5.37
C ASN A 108 0.29 -10.48 4.63
N ARG A 109 0.52 -11.60 5.33
CA ARG A 109 0.54 -12.94 4.72
C ARG A 109 -0.81 -13.31 4.11
N ALA A 110 -1.91 -13.03 4.80
CA ALA A 110 -3.26 -13.32 4.31
C ALA A 110 -3.57 -12.54 3.02
N LEU A 111 -3.22 -11.25 2.96
CA LEU A 111 -3.45 -10.41 1.79
C LEU A 111 -2.55 -10.79 0.61
N ILE A 112 -1.28 -11.14 0.87
CA ILE A 112 -0.39 -11.69 -0.16
C ILE A 112 -1.00 -12.97 -0.73
N ALA A 113 -1.35 -13.92 0.12
CA ALA A 113 -1.93 -15.19 -0.31
C ALA A 113 -3.27 -15.01 -1.02
N ALA A 114 -4.10 -14.04 -0.65
CA ALA A 114 -5.32 -13.69 -1.37
C ALA A 114 -5.02 -13.18 -2.79
N SER A 115 -4.04 -12.29 -2.96
CA SER A 115 -3.63 -11.82 -4.28
C SER A 115 -3.06 -12.94 -5.15
N GLU A 116 -2.28 -13.84 -4.56
CA GLU A 116 -1.74 -15.02 -5.25
C GLU A 116 -2.83 -16.01 -5.62
N LEU A 117 -3.85 -16.21 -4.76
CA LEU A 117 -5.03 -17.01 -5.08
C LEU A 117 -5.76 -16.45 -6.29
N ILE A 118 -6.01 -15.14 -6.34
CA ILE A 118 -6.63 -14.48 -7.50
C ILE A 118 -5.83 -14.76 -8.78
N ASN A 119 -4.50 -14.65 -8.70
CA ASN A 119 -3.59 -14.84 -9.82
C ASN A 119 -3.46 -16.30 -10.30
N THR A 120 -4.16 -17.26 -9.69
CA THR A 120 -4.28 -18.64 -10.21
C THR A 120 -5.30 -18.77 -11.34
N ALA A 121 -6.21 -17.78 -11.48
CA ALA A 121 -7.21 -17.79 -12.52
C ALA A 121 -6.57 -17.63 -13.91
N ALA A 122 -7.25 -18.18 -14.93
CA ALA A 122 -6.90 -17.87 -16.31
C ALA A 122 -7.10 -16.38 -16.59
N GLY A 123 -6.18 -15.78 -17.34
CA GLY A 123 -6.23 -14.34 -17.65
C GLY A 123 -4.97 -13.85 -18.34
N LEU A 124 -4.85 -12.54 -18.50
CA LEU A 124 -3.64 -11.93 -19.06
C LEU A 124 -2.70 -11.50 -17.96
N HIS A 125 -1.49 -12.05 -17.95
CA HIS A 125 -0.41 -11.67 -17.04
C HIS A 125 0.79 -11.18 -17.86
N SER A 126 1.04 -9.86 -17.82
CA SER A 126 2.10 -9.20 -18.58
C SER A 126 2.05 -9.46 -20.08
N ALA A 127 0.88 -9.21 -20.68
CA ALA A 127 0.59 -9.44 -22.10
C ALA A 127 0.75 -10.90 -22.56
N LYS A 128 0.75 -11.85 -21.62
CA LYS A 128 0.78 -13.28 -21.91
C LYS A 128 -0.45 -13.97 -21.32
N PRO A 129 -1.08 -14.91 -22.03
CA PRO A 129 -2.12 -15.72 -21.43
C PRO A 129 -1.53 -16.59 -20.32
N SER A 130 -2.12 -16.51 -19.14
CA SER A 130 -1.86 -17.37 -17.99
C SER A 130 -2.97 -18.43 -17.94
N PRO A 131 -2.64 -19.72 -17.83
CA PRO A 131 -3.65 -20.77 -17.70
C PRO A 131 -4.27 -20.78 -16.29
N GLU A 132 -5.44 -21.40 -16.18
CA GLU A 132 -6.05 -21.76 -14.90
C GLU A 132 -5.19 -22.82 -14.21
N THR A 133 -4.69 -22.54 -13.00
CA THR A 133 -3.82 -23.47 -12.25
C THR A 133 -4.58 -24.27 -11.19
N LEU A 134 -5.77 -23.84 -10.77
CA LEU A 134 -6.64 -24.55 -9.83
C LEU A 134 -7.74 -25.33 -10.56
N SER A 135 -7.35 -26.11 -11.58
CA SER A 135 -8.27 -26.98 -12.31
C SER A 135 -8.45 -28.36 -11.67
N THR A 136 -7.48 -28.81 -10.85
CA THR A 136 -7.48 -30.14 -10.22
C THR A 136 -7.19 -30.04 -8.72
N VAL A 137 -7.44 -31.14 -7.98
CA VAL A 137 -7.18 -31.22 -6.54
C VAL A 137 -5.67 -31.14 -6.27
N GLU A 138 -4.85 -31.78 -7.10
CA GLU A 138 -3.39 -31.76 -7.02
C GLU A 138 -2.86 -30.32 -7.24
N GLY A 139 -3.52 -29.55 -8.12
CA GLY A 139 -3.21 -28.12 -8.29
C GLY A 139 -3.45 -27.30 -7.03
N LEU A 140 -4.51 -27.61 -6.27
CA LEU A 140 -4.78 -26.98 -4.98
C LEU A 140 -3.77 -27.42 -3.91
N GLU A 141 -3.42 -28.71 -3.83
CA GLU A 141 -2.39 -29.20 -2.92
C GLU A 141 -1.03 -28.55 -3.19
N ALA A 142 -0.64 -28.42 -4.47
CA ALA A 142 0.57 -27.71 -4.87
C ALA A 142 0.51 -26.23 -4.49
N TYR A 143 -0.64 -25.57 -4.73
CA TYR A 143 -0.86 -24.19 -4.33
C TYR A 143 -0.70 -23.98 -2.82
N LEU A 144 -1.27 -24.87 -1.99
CA LEU A 144 -1.21 -24.80 -0.53
C LEU A 144 0.21 -25.08 -0.01
N SER A 145 0.90 -26.04 -0.60
CA SER A 145 2.27 -26.41 -0.22
C SER A 145 3.29 -25.30 -0.50
N ALA A 146 3.01 -24.43 -1.48
CA ALA A 146 3.83 -23.26 -1.79
C ALA A 146 3.63 -22.09 -0.81
N ARG A 147 2.64 -22.15 0.09
CA ARG A 147 2.33 -21.06 1.02
C ARG A 147 3.20 -21.13 2.29
N PRO A 148 3.49 -19.97 2.92
CA PRO A 148 4.22 -19.95 4.17
C PRO A 148 3.49 -20.75 5.26
N ALA A 149 4.21 -21.62 5.97
CA ALA A 149 3.67 -22.47 7.03
C ALA A 149 2.95 -21.67 8.15
N GLN A 150 3.33 -20.40 8.32
CA GLN A 150 2.73 -19.48 9.29
C GLN A 150 1.24 -19.18 9.01
N LEU A 151 0.73 -19.45 7.80
CA LEU A 151 -0.72 -19.38 7.51
C LEU A 151 -1.51 -20.52 8.14
N GLN A 152 -0.86 -21.62 8.53
CA GLN A 152 -1.48 -22.78 9.18
C GLN A 152 -2.66 -23.37 8.39
N TRP A 153 -2.61 -23.24 7.07
CA TRP A 153 -3.62 -23.79 6.18
C TRP A 153 -3.46 -25.30 6.06
N PRO A 154 -4.50 -26.10 6.36
CA PRO A 154 -4.41 -27.55 6.22
C PRO A 154 -4.25 -27.93 4.76
N SER A 155 -3.14 -28.60 4.43
CA SER A 155 -2.84 -29.10 3.09
C SER A 155 -3.21 -30.58 2.90
N THR A 156 -3.65 -31.27 3.95
CA THR A 156 -4.00 -32.69 3.91
C THR A 156 -5.49 -32.90 3.66
N ALA A 157 -5.83 -34.03 3.03
CA ALA A 157 -7.21 -34.47 2.77
C ALA A 157 -8.07 -33.46 1.96
N VAL A 158 -7.44 -32.74 1.03
CA VAL A 158 -8.13 -31.83 0.12
C VAL A 158 -8.99 -32.64 -0.86
N ASN A 159 -10.20 -32.17 -1.12
CA ASN A 159 -11.11 -32.83 -2.06
C ASN A 159 -11.69 -31.85 -3.10
N ARG A 160 -12.42 -32.40 -4.07
CA ARG A 160 -13.01 -31.64 -5.18
C ARG A 160 -14.01 -30.57 -4.72
N LYS A 161 -14.79 -30.83 -3.67
CA LYS A 161 -15.74 -29.86 -3.11
C LYS A 161 -15.01 -28.66 -2.53
N GLN A 162 -13.92 -28.89 -1.80
CA GLN A 162 -13.08 -27.81 -1.26
C GLN A 162 -12.40 -27.01 -2.39
N LEU A 163 -11.95 -27.66 -3.45
CA LEU A 163 -11.46 -26.97 -4.65
C LEU A 163 -12.51 -26.02 -5.24
N GLU A 164 -13.74 -26.48 -5.40
CA GLU A 164 -14.83 -25.64 -5.93
C GLU A 164 -15.13 -24.44 -5.01
N GLN A 165 -15.11 -24.65 -3.70
CA GLN A 165 -15.27 -23.58 -2.71
C GLN A 165 -14.11 -22.57 -2.73
N VAL A 166 -12.87 -23.03 -2.84
CA VAL A 166 -11.69 -22.15 -2.96
C VAL A 166 -11.75 -21.33 -4.26
N ARG A 167 -12.22 -21.92 -5.37
CA ARG A 167 -12.46 -21.18 -6.62
C ARG A 167 -13.59 -20.16 -6.49
N ALA A 168 -14.64 -20.46 -5.74
CA ALA A 168 -15.70 -19.51 -5.45
C ALA A 168 -15.18 -18.33 -4.63
N LEU A 169 -14.43 -18.61 -3.55
CA LEU A 169 -13.72 -17.60 -2.75
C LEU A 169 -12.84 -16.73 -3.65
N ARG A 170 -12.02 -17.34 -4.52
CA ARG A 170 -11.16 -16.61 -5.47
C ARG A 170 -11.94 -15.60 -6.32
N ASN A 171 -13.11 -16.00 -6.84
CA ASN A 171 -13.93 -15.12 -7.67
C ASN A 171 -14.51 -13.95 -6.88
N GLN A 172 -14.94 -14.18 -5.63
CA GLN A 172 -15.39 -13.12 -4.72
C GLN A 172 -14.25 -12.14 -4.42
N LEU A 173 -13.05 -12.65 -4.10
CA LEU A 173 -11.87 -11.82 -3.85
C LEU A 173 -11.47 -10.98 -5.07
N HIS A 174 -11.52 -11.56 -6.27
CA HIS A 174 -11.22 -10.83 -7.50
C HIS A 174 -12.21 -9.68 -7.74
N THR A 175 -13.50 -9.88 -7.40
CA THR A 175 -14.52 -8.82 -7.46
C THR A 175 -14.15 -7.66 -6.52
N LEU A 176 -13.78 -7.97 -5.27
CA LEU A 176 -13.34 -6.97 -4.29
C LEU A 176 -12.08 -6.22 -4.76
N TRP A 177 -11.10 -6.93 -5.32
CA TRP A 177 -9.87 -6.33 -5.84
C TRP A 177 -10.10 -5.38 -7.02
N ARG A 178 -11.10 -5.66 -7.87
CA ARG A 178 -11.46 -4.79 -9.00
C ARG A 178 -12.25 -3.56 -8.58
N ALA A 179 -12.99 -3.61 -7.47
CA ALA A 179 -13.73 -2.47 -6.93
C ALA A 179 -12.83 -1.48 -6.18
N ALA A 180 -11.80 -1.97 -5.48
CA ALA A 180 -10.87 -1.13 -4.71
C ALA A 180 -10.23 0.01 -5.55
N PRO A 181 -9.97 1.20 -4.97
CA PRO A 181 -9.97 1.57 -3.54
C PRO A 181 -11.35 1.83 -2.93
N VAL A 182 -12.40 1.97 -3.73
CA VAL A 182 -13.75 2.32 -3.24
C VAL A 182 -14.60 1.06 -3.16
N ILE A 183 -15.17 0.79 -2.00
CA ILE A 183 -16.04 -0.37 -1.77
C ILE A 183 -17.46 0.18 -1.59
N GLU A 184 -18.39 -0.22 -2.46
CA GLU A 184 -19.80 0.15 -2.35
C GLU A 184 -20.54 -0.84 -1.42
N PRO A 185 -21.79 -0.56 -1.01
CA PRO A 185 -22.55 -1.45 -0.13
C PRO A 185 -22.61 -2.91 -0.62
N LYS A 186 -22.72 -3.14 -1.94
CA LYS A 186 -22.76 -4.48 -2.52
C LYS A 186 -21.45 -5.27 -2.33
N GLU A 187 -20.29 -4.61 -2.33
CA GLU A 187 -19.01 -5.28 -2.04
C GLU A 187 -18.85 -5.51 -0.53
N LEU A 188 -19.42 -4.65 0.32
CA LEU A 188 -19.48 -4.90 1.75
C LEU A 188 -20.31 -6.15 2.07
N ASP A 189 -21.40 -6.39 1.33
CA ASP A 189 -22.18 -7.62 1.46
C ASP A 189 -21.32 -8.87 1.21
N ILE A 190 -20.45 -8.85 0.19
CA ILE A 190 -19.51 -9.95 -0.07
C ILE A 190 -18.58 -10.17 1.14
N ILE A 191 -18.03 -9.10 1.73
CA ILE A 191 -17.14 -9.22 2.89
C ILE A 191 -17.90 -9.77 4.10
N ASN A 192 -19.13 -9.28 4.33
CA ASN A 192 -19.98 -9.73 5.42
C ASN A 192 -20.38 -11.21 5.28
N ASP A 193 -20.69 -11.65 4.05
CA ASP A 193 -20.97 -13.05 3.74
C ASP A 193 -19.75 -13.93 4.03
N LEU A 194 -18.55 -13.49 3.65
CA LEU A 194 -17.30 -14.21 3.96
C LEU A 194 -16.99 -14.26 5.47
N LEU A 195 -17.44 -13.27 6.24
CA LEU A 195 -17.31 -13.23 7.70
C LEU A 195 -18.38 -14.05 8.42
N GLN A 196 -19.42 -14.53 7.73
CA GLN A 196 -20.53 -15.21 8.35
C GLN A 196 -20.06 -16.49 9.07
N GLY A 197 -20.30 -16.56 10.39
CA GLY A 197 -19.89 -17.68 11.23
C GLY A 197 -18.41 -17.70 11.61
N VAL A 198 -17.59 -16.78 11.09
CA VAL A 198 -16.19 -16.64 11.50
C VAL A 198 -16.12 -16.08 12.92
N GLY A 199 -15.61 -16.87 13.84
CA GLY A 199 -15.35 -16.46 15.22
C GLY A 199 -14.07 -15.63 15.33
N ARG A 200 -13.85 -15.05 16.50
CA ARG A 200 -12.66 -14.24 16.83
C ARG A 200 -12.14 -14.65 18.20
N GLU A 201 -10.83 -14.82 18.30
CA GLU A 201 -10.14 -15.14 19.54
C GLU A 201 -9.00 -14.16 19.77
N VAL A 202 -8.83 -13.68 21.01
CA VAL A 202 -7.67 -12.87 21.37
C VAL A 202 -6.58 -13.81 21.90
N VAL A 203 -5.41 -13.76 21.27
CA VAL A 203 -4.27 -14.62 21.58
C VAL A 203 -3.03 -13.78 21.86
N ALA A 204 -2.17 -14.24 22.77
CA ALA A 204 -0.85 -13.64 22.97
C ALA A 204 -0.05 -13.71 21.67
N ASP A 205 0.65 -12.64 21.34
CA ASP A 205 1.58 -12.61 20.23
C ASP A 205 2.77 -13.55 20.48
N SER A 206 3.55 -13.82 19.42
CA SER A 206 4.73 -14.69 19.55
C SER A 206 5.86 -14.07 20.37
N SER A 207 5.78 -12.77 20.70
CA SER A 207 6.77 -12.08 21.54
C SER A 207 6.48 -12.26 23.04
N GLY A 208 5.26 -12.67 23.40
CA GLY A 208 4.79 -12.74 24.78
C GLY A 208 4.49 -11.39 25.42
N SER A 209 4.62 -10.28 24.67
CA SER A 209 4.46 -8.91 25.19
C SER A 209 3.22 -8.19 24.65
N GLY A 210 2.51 -8.79 23.69
CA GLY A 210 1.32 -8.23 23.07
C GLY A 210 0.20 -9.24 22.87
N PHE A 211 -0.95 -8.73 22.45
CA PHE A 211 -2.13 -9.52 22.08
C PHE A 211 -2.52 -9.23 20.65
N ARG A 212 -3.09 -10.22 19.99
CA ARG A 212 -3.64 -10.09 18.63
C ARG A 212 -4.92 -10.87 18.50
N GLU A 213 -5.71 -10.48 17.51
CA GLU A 213 -6.90 -11.21 17.13
C GLU A 213 -6.56 -12.31 16.12
N ARG A 214 -7.12 -13.50 16.34
CA ARG A 214 -7.05 -14.64 15.45
C ARG A 214 -8.46 -15.01 14.98
N PRO A 215 -8.70 -15.14 13.66
CA PRO A 215 -9.98 -15.63 13.17
C PRO A 215 -10.14 -17.12 13.47
N ILE A 216 -11.34 -17.52 13.90
CA ILE A 216 -11.74 -18.91 14.10
C ILE A 216 -12.62 -19.32 12.91
N PRO A 217 -12.20 -20.28 12.08
CA PRO A 217 -12.99 -20.71 10.94
C PRO A 217 -14.24 -21.50 11.38
N VAL A 218 -15.28 -21.49 10.53
CA VAL A 218 -16.54 -22.22 10.77
C VAL A 218 -16.34 -23.74 10.86
N SER A 219 -15.30 -24.26 10.21
CA SER A 219 -14.91 -25.67 10.25
C SER A 219 -13.41 -25.81 9.96
N PRO A 220 -12.79 -26.97 10.23
CA PRO A 220 -11.38 -27.20 9.93
C PRO A 220 -11.08 -27.43 8.43
N GLN A 221 -12.10 -27.37 7.56
CA GLN A 221 -11.91 -27.52 6.12
C GLN A 221 -11.08 -26.36 5.55
N ILE A 222 -10.19 -26.65 4.60
CA ILE A 222 -9.28 -25.64 4.04
C ILE A 222 -10.01 -24.42 3.45
N SER A 223 -11.15 -24.63 2.78
CA SER A 223 -11.97 -23.56 2.23
C SER A 223 -12.44 -22.57 3.31
N ASP A 224 -12.87 -23.07 4.46
CA ASP A 224 -13.35 -22.28 5.60
C ASP A 224 -12.18 -21.59 6.32
N VAL A 225 -11.04 -22.28 6.47
CA VAL A 225 -9.81 -21.73 7.06
C VAL A 225 -9.29 -20.57 6.21
N MET A 226 -9.20 -20.75 4.90
CA MET A 226 -8.78 -19.70 3.96
C MET A 226 -9.75 -18.53 3.98
N THR A 227 -11.06 -18.81 3.95
CA THR A 227 -12.11 -17.78 4.00
C THR A 227 -11.99 -16.95 5.26
N ALA A 228 -11.94 -17.56 6.44
CA ALA A 228 -11.81 -16.86 7.71
C ALA A 228 -10.53 -16.00 7.79
N THR A 229 -9.40 -16.55 7.32
CA THR A 229 -8.12 -15.86 7.31
C THR A 229 -8.15 -14.60 6.43
N VAL A 230 -8.64 -14.74 5.20
CA VAL A 230 -8.66 -13.63 4.22
C VAL A 230 -9.77 -12.63 4.55
N ALA A 231 -10.94 -13.09 4.98
CA ALA A 231 -12.07 -12.22 5.35
C ALA A 231 -11.71 -11.32 6.53
N ALA A 232 -11.02 -11.84 7.56
CA ALA A 232 -10.55 -11.03 8.68
C ALA A 232 -9.54 -9.96 8.24
N ALA A 233 -8.62 -10.31 7.33
CA ALA A 233 -7.66 -9.36 6.78
C ALA A 233 -8.33 -8.27 5.91
N LEU A 234 -9.34 -8.64 5.12
CA LEU A 234 -10.15 -7.68 4.36
C LEU A 234 -10.95 -6.76 5.27
N ALA A 235 -11.61 -7.31 6.29
CA ALA A 235 -12.33 -6.53 7.29
C ALA A 235 -11.42 -5.50 7.95
N PHE A 236 -10.19 -5.90 8.29
CA PHE A 236 -9.17 -4.99 8.81
C PHE A 236 -8.87 -3.85 7.82
N LEU A 237 -8.66 -4.13 6.53
CA LEU A 237 -8.42 -3.07 5.54
C LEU A 237 -9.59 -2.11 5.40
N VAL A 238 -10.83 -2.61 5.42
CA VAL A 238 -12.03 -1.78 5.30
C VAL A 238 -12.18 -0.86 6.50
N THR A 239 -12.06 -1.39 7.72
CA THR A 239 -12.25 -0.60 8.95
C THR A 239 -11.13 0.41 9.19
N HIS A 240 -9.98 0.25 8.53
CA HIS A 240 -8.85 1.17 8.61
C HIS A 240 -8.69 2.04 7.36
N GLU A 241 -9.66 2.01 6.42
CA GLU A 241 -9.62 2.81 5.18
C GLU A 241 -8.38 2.55 4.30
N GLU A 242 -7.84 1.33 4.33
CA GLU A 242 -6.61 0.92 3.63
C GLU A 242 -6.88 0.07 2.37
N THR A 243 -8.13 0.06 1.89
CA THR A 243 -8.57 -0.64 0.67
C THR A 243 -7.81 -0.20 -0.59
N GLY A 244 -7.24 1.02 -0.61
CA GLY A 244 -6.39 1.50 -1.71
C GLY A 244 -5.07 0.77 -1.91
N ARG A 245 -4.77 -0.22 -1.07
CA ARG A 245 -3.67 -1.16 -1.25
C ARG A 245 -4.03 -2.36 -2.12
N LEU A 246 -5.32 -2.66 -2.27
CA LEU A 246 -5.79 -3.69 -3.19
C LEU A 246 -5.80 -3.08 -4.59
N ARG A 247 -5.05 -3.67 -5.52
CA ARG A 247 -4.87 -3.10 -6.87
C ARG A 247 -4.81 -4.19 -7.92
N ILE A 248 -5.20 -3.82 -9.14
CA ILE A 248 -4.82 -4.56 -10.35
C ILE A 248 -3.54 -3.93 -10.91
N CYS A 249 -2.65 -4.77 -11.44
CA CYS A 249 -1.39 -4.37 -12.03
C CYS A 249 -1.59 -3.31 -13.11
N ARG A 250 -0.78 -2.24 -13.09
CA ARG A 250 -0.80 -1.18 -14.12
C ARG A 250 -0.01 -1.52 -15.39
N GLY A 251 0.39 -2.78 -15.55
CA GLY A 251 1.05 -3.25 -16.77
C GLY A 251 0.05 -3.29 -17.93
N GLU A 252 0.52 -3.00 -19.15
CA GLU A 252 -0.28 -3.21 -20.36
C GLU A 252 -0.61 -4.70 -20.51
N ASP A 253 -1.90 -4.97 -20.74
CA ASP A 253 -2.51 -6.30 -20.83
C ASP A 253 -2.14 -7.19 -19.63
N CYS A 254 -2.32 -6.66 -18.42
CA CYS A 254 -2.05 -7.38 -17.18
C CYS A 254 -3.19 -7.22 -16.19
N GLU A 255 -3.83 -8.32 -15.84
CA GLU A 255 -4.97 -8.40 -14.91
C GLU A 255 -4.56 -8.90 -13.52
N ALA A 256 -3.26 -9.06 -13.27
CA ALA A 256 -2.76 -9.60 -12.00
C ALA A 256 -3.18 -8.72 -10.82
N ALA A 257 -3.77 -9.35 -9.80
CA ALA A 257 -4.02 -8.74 -8.50
C ALA A 257 -2.71 -8.55 -7.73
N ILE A 258 -2.57 -7.40 -7.07
CA ILE A 258 -1.44 -7.07 -6.22
C ILE A 258 -1.96 -6.48 -4.91
N VAL A 259 -1.17 -6.63 -3.84
CA VAL A 259 -1.34 -5.89 -2.59
C VAL A 259 -0.14 -4.97 -2.39
N ASP A 260 -0.41 -3.69 -2.13
CA ASP A 260 0.61 -2.69 -1.87
C ASP A 260 0.94 -2.59 -0.38
N LEU A 261 1.93 -3.37 0.04
CA LEU A 261 2.48 -3.33 1.40
C LEU A 261 3.64 -2.33 1.57
N THR A 262 3.91 -1.50 0.55
CA THR A 262 4.94 -0.47 0.67
C THR A 262 4.47 0.65 1.58
N ARG A 263 5.41 1.27 2.30
CA ARG A 263 5.13 2.40 3.20
C ARG A 263 4.47 3.57 2.46
N ASN A 264 4.92 3.87 1.25
CA ASN A 264 4.48 5.05 0.48
C ASN A 264 3.39 4.76 -0.55
N ARG A 265 2.70 3.60 -0.46
CA ARG A 265 1.65 3.18 -1.41
C ARG A 265 2.07 3.30 -2.89
N SER A 266 3.30 2.89 -3.17
CA SER A 266 3.96 3.06 -4.46
C SER A 266 3.99 1.81 -5.33
N LYS A 267 3.45 0.66 -4.89
CA LYS A 267 3.45 -0.57 -5.71
C LYS A 267 2.37 -0.47 -6.78
N LEU A 268 2.82 -0.48 -8.04
CA LEU A 268 1.94 -0.37 -9.21
C LEU A 268 1.95 -1.60 -10.11
N PHE A 269 2.94 -2.48 -9.97
CA PHE A 269 3.19 -3.58 -10.89
C PHE A 269 3.33 -4.92 -10.14
N CYS A 270 2.98 -6.03 -10.82
CA CYS A 270 3.17 -7.38 -10.30
C CYS A 270 4.65 -7.81 -10.37
N ASP A 271 5.03 -8.73 -9.47
CA ASP A 271 6.44 -9.12 -9.29
C ASP A 271 6.90 -10.17 -10.33
N PHE A 272 6.01 -11.05 -10.78
CA PHE A 272 6.36 -12.15 -11.69
C PHE A 272 6.30 -11.78 -13.19
N GLY A 273 5.60 -10.69 -13.54
CA GLY A 273 5.36 -10.31 -14.93
C GLY A 273 6.42 -9.40 -15.56
N ASN A 274 7.39 -8.89 -14.78
CA ASN A 274 8.31 -7.83 -15.21
C ASN A 274 7.58 -6.58 -15.81
N CYS A 275 6.37 -6.28 -15.32
CA CYS A 275 5.53 -5.21 -15.85
C CYS A 275 6.18 -3.83 -15.63
N ALA A 276 6.89 -3.63 -14.53
CA ALA A 276 7.60 -2.39 -14.24
C ALA A 276 8.64 -2.07 -15.31
N ASN A 277 9.53 -3.02 -15.65
CA ASN A 277 10.54 -2.81 -16.68
C ASN A 277 9.92 -2.56 -18.06
N ARG A 278 8.85 -3.30 -18.41
CA ARG A 278 8.12 -3.07 -19.67
C ARG A 278 7.59 -1.64 -19.75
N ALA A 279 6.97 -1.14 -18.67
CA ALA A 279 6.48 0.22 -18.60
C ALA A 279 7.62 1.26 -18.72
N HIS A 280 8.74 1.03 -18.03
CA HIS A 280 9.92 1.90 -18.13
C HIS A 280 10.52 1.95 -19.53
N VAL A 281 10.69 0.79 -20.18
CA VAL A 281 11.21 0.69 -21.55
C VAL A 281 10.28 1.39 -22.54
N ARG A 282 8.96 1.21 -22.41
CA ARG A 282 7.97 1.92 -23.24
C ARG A 282 8.07 3.43 -23.06
N ALA A 283 8.11 3.91 -21.82
CA ALA A 283 8.23 5.33 -21.53
C ALA A 283 9.56 5.91 -22.06
N TYR A 284 10.66 5.16 -21.97
CA TYR A 284 11.95 5.55 -22.54
C TYR A 284 11.87 5.68 -24.06
N ARG A 285 11.31 4.69 -24.77
CA ARG A 285 11.13 4.71 -26.22
C ARG A 285 10.23 5.87 -26.67
N ALA A 286 9.14 6.14 -25.95
CA ALA A 286 8.26 7.28 -26.24
C ALA A 286 8.99 8.62 -26.11
N ARG A 287 9.84 8.79 -25.09
CA ARG A 287 10.69 9.99 -24.94
C ARG A 287 11.74 10.10 -26.05
N GLN A 288 12.29 8.99 -26.53
CA GLN A 288 13.23 9.01 -27.65
C GLN A 288 12.57 9.38 -28.97
N ALA A 289 11.38 8.85 -29.24
CA ALA A 289 10.58 9.23 -30.41
C ALA A 289 10.25 10.73 -30.38
N ALA A 290 9.71 11.23 -29.25
CA ALA A 290 9.39 12.65 -29.12
C ALA A 290 10.61 13.58 -29.27
N ARG A 291 11.81 13.15 -28.85
CA ARG A 291 13.05 13.92 -29.08
C ARG A 291 13.43 13.96 -30.56
N LYS A 292 13.33 12.83 -31.26
CA LYS A 292 13.58 12.76 -32.70
C LYS A 292 12.59 13.62 -33.47
N ASP A 293 11.30 13.53 -33.14
CA ASP A 293 10.25 14.32 -33.77
C ASP A 293 10.45 15.82 -33.53
N HIS A 294 10.87 16.21 -32.32
CA HIS A 294 11.19 17.61 -32.00
C HIS A 294 12.48 18.09 -32.69
N GLU A 295 13.47 17.24 -32.92
CA GLU A 295 14.66 17.57 -33.73
C GLU A 295 14.32 17.68 -35.23
N GLU A 296 13.34 16.92 -35.71
CA GLU A 296 12.89 16.92 -37.11
C GLU A 296 11.99 18.13 -37.42
N TYR A 297 11.19 18.60 -36.46
CA TYR A 297 10.32 19.78 -36.60
C TYR A 297 10.97 21.10 -36.17
N ALA A 298 12.00 21.06 -35.31
CA ALA A 298 12.80 22.23 -35.00
C ALA A 298 13.85 22.42 -36.11
N GLY A 299 13.60 23.34 -37.04
CA GLY A 299 14.63 23.89 -37.94
C GLY A 299 15.90 24.31 -37.17
N PRO A 300 17.03 24.60 -37.87
CA PRO A 300 18.39 24.54 -37.35
C PRO A 300 18.50 25.06 -35.91
N ALA A 301 18.94 24.15 -35.04
CA ALA A 301 18.90 24.28 -33.60
C ALA A 301 19.24 25.70 -33.12
N ARG A 302 18.30 26.34 -32.42
CA ARG A 302 18.60 27.54 -31.62
C ARG A 302 19.82 27.23 -30.76
N HIS A 303 20.88 28.03 -30.97
CA HIS A 303 22.20 27.92 -30.34
C HIS A 303 22.08 27.32 -28.93
N ARG A 304 22.50 26.06 -28.78
CA ARG A 304 22.54 25.37 -27.48
C ARG A 304 23.37 26.25 -26.57
N TRP A 305 22.78 26.81 -25.51
CA TRP A 305 23.51 27.64 -24.57
C TRP A 305 24.65 26.79 -24.01
N ALA A 306 25.87 27.06 -24.48
CA ALA A 306 27.04 26.34 -24.03
C ALA A 306 27.13 26.57 -22.53
N LYS A 307 27.08 25.49 -21.74
CA LYS A 307 27.30 25.61 -20.31
C LYS A 307 28.71 26.17 -20.13
N PRO A 308 28.91 27.28 -19.38
CA PRO A 308 30.24 27.79 -19.13
C PRO A 308 31.08 26.68 -18.52
N SER A 309 32.30 26.55 -19.02
CA SER A 309 33.30 25.61 -18.55
C SER A 309 33.53 25.77 -17.04
N ALA A 310 34.06 24.74 -16.39
CA ALA A 310 34.38 24.81 -14.98
C ALA A 310 35.30 26.00 -14.65
N ALA A 311 36.21 26.37 -15.57
CA ALA A 311 37.07 27.53 -15.45
C ALA A 311 36.28 28.85 -15.48
N GLU A 312 35.37 29.02 -16.45
CA GLU A 312 34.53 30.22 -16.57
C GLU A 312 33.58 30.38 -15.37
N LYS A 313 33.06 29.27 -14.82
CA LYS A 313 32.28 29.30 -13.58
C LYS A 313 33.11 29.68 -12.37
N ALA A 314 34.32 29.15 -12.23
CA ALA A 314 35.22 29.50 -11.13
C ALA A 314 35.61 30.98 -11.16
N GLU A 315 35.81 31.53 -12.36
CA GLU A 315 36.12 32.95 -12.55
C GLU A 315 34.92 33.85 -12.23
N GLN A 316 33.69 33.45 -12.61
CA GLN A 316 32.47 34.18 -12.22
C GLN A 316 32.23 34.18 -10.71
N ILE A 317 32.50 33.06 -10.02
CA ILE A 317 32.36 32.97 -8.56
C ILE A 317 33.38 33.86 -7.84
N ASN A 318 34.59 33.99 -8.39
CA ASN A 318 35.66 34.80 -7.79
C ASN A 318 35.58 36.30 -8.12
N ARG A 319 34.66 36.72 -8.98
CA ARG A 319 34.46 38.13 -9.30
C ARG A 319 33.46 38.73 -8.30
N PRO A 320 33.88 39.63 -7.40
CA PRO A 320 32.96 40.26 -6.45
C PRO A 320 31.90 41.05 -7.24
N THR A 321 30.63 40.64 -7.11
CA THR A 321 29.52 41.17 -7.92
C THR A 321 28.84 42.40 -7.29
N SER A 322 29.20 42.78 -6.06
CA SER A 322 28.65 43.96 -5.37
C SER A 322 29.75 44.94 -4.96
N ALA A 323 29.41 46.23 -4.92
CA ALA A 323 30.32 47.30 -4.49
C ALA A 323 30.87 47.07 -3.08
N THR A 324 30.06 46.48 -2.18
CA THR A 324 30.48 46.10 -0.83
C THR A 324 31.48 44.95 -0.82
N ALA A 325 31.33 43.96 -1.70
CA ALA A 325 32.27 42.85 -1.82
C ALA A 325 33.61 43.30 -2.43
N ILE A 326 33.58 44.28 -3.33
CA ILE A 326 34.80 44.93 -3.89
C ILE A 326 35.54 45.66 -2.78
N ALA A 327 34.86 46.55 -2.05
CA ALA A 327 35.47 47.31 -0.95
C ALA A 327 36.06 46.41 0.15
N ALA A 328 35.40 45.30 0.49
CA ALA A 328 35.89 44.33 1.47
C ALA A 328 37.11 43.54 0.99
N LYS A 329 37.25 43.31 -0.33
CA LYS A 329 38.45 42.71 -0.91
C LYS A 329 39.62 43.70 -0.87
N GLU A 330 39.40 44.92 -1.33
CA GLU A 330 40.40 45.99 -1.33
C GLU A 330 40.92 46.32 0.08
N PHE A 331 40.05 46.27 1.10
CA PHE A 331 40.47 46.42 2.49
C PHE A 331 41.39 45.28 2.96
N ARG A 332 41.05 44.03 2.65
CA ARG A 332 41.88 42.87 2.99
C ARG A 332 43.23 42.90 2.29
N ASP A 333 43.26 43.32 1.02
CA ASP A 333 44.48 43.40 0.23
C ASP A 333 45.41 44.49 0.78
N ARG A 334 44.89 45.69 1.12
CA ARG A 334 45.68 46.74 1.82
C ARG A 334 46.25 46.27 3.14
N MET A 335 45.43 45.64 3.99
CA MET A 335 45.89 45.11 5.28
C MET A 335 46.98 44.04 5.12
N ARG A 336 46.87 43.20 4.09
CA ARG A 336 47.89 42.19 3.77
C ARG A 336 49.19 42.85 3.36
N GLU A 337 49.14 43.90 2.55
CA GLU A 337 50.30 44.63 2.07
C GLU A 337 51.01 45.37 3.22
N GLU A 338 50.25 46.03 4.11
CA GLU A 338 50.78 46.64 5.33
C GLU A 338 51.45 45.61 6.26
N LEU A 339 50.86 44.42 6.42
CA LEU A 339 51.45 43.35 7.22
C LEU A 339 52.74 42.79 6.60
N MET A 340 52.83 42.74 5.27
CA MET A 340 54.04 42.31 4.57
C MET A 340 55.14 43.38 4.65
N GLN A 341 54.81 44.67 4.58
CA GLN A 341 55.76 45.78 4.76
C GLN A 341 56.33 45.81 6.19
N LYS A 342 55.50 45.55 7.21
CA LYS A 342 55.93 45.45 8.61
C LYS A 342 56.85 44.25 8.90
N ARG A 343 56.91 43.26 8.00
CA ARG A 343 57.79 42.08 8.13
C ARG A 343 59.20 42.30 7.56
N HIS A 344 59.52 43.45 6.95
CA HIS A 344 60.88 43.75 6.52
C HIS A 344 61.70 44.41 7.67
N PRO A 345 62.81 43.81 8.13
CA PRO A 345 63.63 44.35 9.21
C PRO A 345 64.46 45.56 8.75
N SER A 346 64.55 46.58 9.60
CA SER A 346 65.35 47.80 9.41
C SER A 346 66.87 47.48 9.32
N PRO A 347 67.65 48.13 8.43
CA PRO A 347 69.09 47.90 8.31
C PRO A 347 69.86 48.39 9.55
N GLN A 348 70.91 47.65 9.92
CA GLN A 348 71.78 47.89 11.08
C GLN A 348 72.43 49.30 11.07
N GLU A 349 72.22 50.08 12.14
CA GLU A 349 73.06 51.24 12.46
C GLU A 349 74.43 50.76 13.00
N SER A 350 75.47 51.08 12.24
CA SER A 350 76.88 50.92 12.60
C SER A 350 77.27 51.78 13.81
N LYS A 351 77.70 51.16 14.91
CA LYS A 351 78.53 51.81 15.93
C LYS A 351 80.01 51.58 15.60
N ASN A 352 80.69 52.62 15.12
CA ASN A 352 82.13 52.77 15.20
C ASN A 352 82.45 53.61 16.45
N VAL A 353 83.13 53.02 17.45
CA VAL A 353 84.27 53.59 18.22
C VAL A 353 85.04 52.40 18.79
#